data_AF-A0A545U795-F1
#
_entry.id   AF-A0A545U795-F1
#
_cell.length_a   1.000
_cell.length_b   1.000
_cell.length_c   1.000
_cell.angle_alpha   90.00
_cell.angle_beta   90.00
_cell.angle_gamma   90.00
#
_symmetry.space_group_name_H-M   'P 1'
#
loop_
_entity.id
_entity.type
_entity.pdbx_description
1 polymer ?
#
loop_
_entity_poly.entity_id
_entity_poly.type
_entity_poly.pdbx_seq_one_letter_code
_entity_poly.pdbx_strand_id
1 'polypeptide(L)'
;MEKFNYQTLKSMQGEKLTLKNSDDTQVELTVDEISTTQAHDDKREAFSVLLSGDKETPLAQGTYQINHQSFGEVSLFMSPNSETEYEIIINRELQE
;
A
#
# COMPACT_ATOMS: atom_id res chain seq x y z
N MET A 1 7.19 -17.13 3.50
CA MET A 1 5.80 -16.66 3.68
C MET A 1 5.81 -15.14 3.66
N GLU A 2 5.54 -14.56 2.51
CA GLU A 2 5.34 -13.12 2.42
C GLU A 2 4.09 -12.75 3.22
N LYS A 3 4.28 -11.99 4.31
CA LYS A 3 3.17 -11.56 5.16
C LYS A 3 2.39 -10.40 4.54
N PHE A 4 3.01 -9.70 3.59
CA PHE A 4 2.36 -8.71 2.75
C PHE A 4 1.60 -9.45 1.64
N ASN A 5 0.29 -9.60 1.80
CA ASN A 5 -0.60 -10.21 0.81
C ASN A 5 -1.98 -9.55 0.89
N TYR A 6 -2.84 -9.82 -0.10
CA TYR A 6 -4.19 -9.26 -0.17
C TYR A 6 -4.99 -9.49 1.12
N GLN A 7 -4.94 -10.68 1.72
CA GLN A 7 -5.74 -11.00 2.93
C GLN A 7 -5.29 -10.18 4.15
N THR A 8 -3.97 -10.01 4.32
CA THR A 8 -3.41 -9.18 5.39
C THR A 8 -3.85 -7.74 5.21
N LEU A 9 -3.69 -7.18 4.01
CA LEU A 9 -4.07 -5.80 3.74
C LEU A 9 -5.57 -5.60 3.91
N LYS A 10 -6.40 -6.51 3.40
CA LYS A 10 -7.86 -6.43 3.52
C LYS A 10 -8.30 -6.35 4.98
N SER A 11 -7.61 -7.05 5.87
CA SER A 11 -7.89 -7.00 7.31
C SER A 11 -7.48 -5.66 7.96
N MET A 12 -6.65 -4.88 7.28
CA MET A 12 -6.16 -3.57 7.70
C MET A 12 -6.91 -2.41 7.04
N GLN A 13 -7.98 -2.68 6.31
CA GLN A 13 -8.83 -1.62 5.78
C GLN A 13 -9.42 -0.79 6.93
N GLY A 14 -9.21 0.52 6.89
CA GLY A 14 -9.53 1.46 7.96
C GLY A 14 -8.40 1.66 9.00
N GLU A 15 -7.31 0.91 8.92
CA GLU A 15 -6.13 1.14 9.76
C GLU A 15 -5.20 2.20 9.17
N LYS A 16 -4.31 2.72 10.03
CA LYS A 16 -3.26 3.65 9.63
C LYS A 16 -1.95 2.89 9.37
N LEU A 17 -1.32 3.22 8.26
CA LEU A 17 -0.01 2.76 7.87
C LEU A 17 1.01 3.87 8.08
N THR A 18 2.16 3.52 8.62
CA THR A 18 3.32 4.42 8.64
C THR A 18 4.16 4.15 7.41
N LEU A 19 4.34 5.19 6.59
CA LEU A 19 5.23 5.16 5.45
C LEU A 19 6.44 6.03 5.74
N LYS A 20 7.60 5.56 5.29
CA LYS A 20 8.85 6.30 5.28
C LYS A 20 9.25 6.61 3.85
N ASN A 21 9.52 7.88 3.59
CA ASN A 21 10.11 8.31 2.33
C ASN A 21 11.66 8.28 2.41
N SER A 22 12.31 8.57 1.29
CA SER A 22 13.78 8.62 1.19
C SER A 22 14.44 9.68 2.07
N ASP A 23 13.69 10.67 2.54
CA ASP A 23 14.14 11.74 3.45
C ASP A 23 13.93 11.39 4.94
N ASP A 24 13.63 10.12 5.25
CA ASP A 24 13.25 9.61 6.59
C ASP A 24 12.00 10.29 7.19
N THR A 25 11.22 10.98 6.35
CA THR A 25 9.94 11.56 6.76
C THR A 25 8.95 10.43 6.96
N GLN A 26 8.46 10.32 8.19
CA GLN A 26 7.37 9.42 8.56
C GLN A 26 6.04 10.12 8.32
N VAL A 27 5.20 9.48 7.53
CA VAL A 27 3.83 9.92 7.26
C VAL A 27 2.86 8.81 7.59
N GLU A 28 1.72 9.19 8.15
CA GLU A 28 0.63 8.26 8.44
C GLU A 28 -0.43 8.38 7.33
N LEU A 29 -0.69 7.28 6.63
CA LEU A 29 -1.77 7.18 5.66
C LEU A 29 -2.83 6.22 6.17
N THR A 30 -4.09 6.51 5.90
CA THR A 30 -5.21 5.62 6.23
C THR A 30 -5.49 4.72 5.04
N VAL A 31 -5.75 3.43 5.27
CA VAL A 31 -6.19 2.51 4.23
C VAL A 31 -7.68 2.66 4.01
N ASP A 32 -8.09 3.30 2.91
CA ASP A 32 -9.52 3.50 2.62
C ASP A 32 -10.15 2.27 1.98
N GLU A 33 -9.49 1.74 0.94
CA GLU A 33 -10.04 0.65 0.15
C GLU A 33 -8.95 -0.24 -0.43
N ILE A 34 -9.25 -1.54 -0.51
CA ILE A 34 -8.39 -2.51 -1.19
C ILE A 34 -9.24 -3.29 -2.18
N SER A 35 -8.90 -3.17 -3.45
CA SER A 35 -9.69 -3.68 -4.56
C SER A 35 -8.87 -4.68 -5.38
N THR A 36 -9.38 -5.89 -5.56
CA THR A 36 -8.75 -6.88 -6.45
C THR A 36 -9.09 -6.60 -7.90
N THR A 37 -8.13 -6.78 -8.79
CA THR A 37 -8.37 -6.74 -10.23
C THR A 37 -8.82 -8.11 -10.75
N GLN A 38 -9.33 -8.18 -11.99
CA GLN A 38 -9.71 -9.44 -12.63
C GLN A 38 -8.55 -10.43 -12.80
N ALA A 39 -7.31 -9.96 -12.65
CA ALA A 39 -6.11 -10.78 -12.77
C ALA A 39 -5.65 -11.39 -11.44
N HIS A 40 -6.40 -11.21 -10.35
CA HIS A 40 -6.12 -11.84 -9.07
C HIS A 40 -6.60 -13.30 -9.10
N ASP A 41 -5.67 -14.25 -8.95
CA ASP A 41 -5.94 -15.68 -8.91
C ASP A 41 -4.99 -16.40 -7.93
N ASP A 42 -5.10 -17.72 -7.81
CA ASP A 42 -4.27 -18.53 -6.91
C ASP A 42 -2.77 -18.45 -7.19
N LYS A 43 -2.37 -18.01 -8.40
CA LYS A 43 -0.99 -17.91 -8.88
C LYS A 43 -0.53 -16.46 -9.04
N ARG A 44 -1.41 -15.48 -8.89
CA ARG A 44 -1.12 -14.07 -9.16
C ARG A 44 -1.87 -13.15 -8.20
N GLU A 45 -1.11 -12.34 -7.49
CA GLU A 45 -1.67 -11.25 -6.71
C GLU A 45 -1.75 -9.98 -7.55
N ALA A 46 -2.97 -9.60 -7.94
CA ALA A 46 -3.24 -8.35 -8.63
C ALA A 46 -4.33 -7.52 -7.92
N PHE A 47 -3.94 -6.56 -7.10
CA PHE A 47 -4.85 -5.70 -6.33
C PHE A 47 -4.32 -4.27 -6.22
N SER A 48 -5.22 -3.31 -6.04
CA SER A 48 -4.91 -1.93 -5.71
C SER A 48 -5.25 -1.63 -4.25
N VAL A 49 -4.52 -0.68 -3.67
CA VAL A 49 -4.75 -0.14 -2.33
C VAL A 49 -4.91 1.36 -2.48
N LEU A 50 -6.06 1.88 -2.09
CA LEU A 50 -6.34 3.30 -1.95
C LEU A 50 -6.03 3.73 -0.53
N LEU A 51 -5.25 4.80 -0.43
CA LEU A 51 -4.77 5.38 0.81
C LEU A 51 -5.11 6.86 0.85
N SER A 52 -5.52 7.37 2.00
CA SER A 52 -5.71 8.80 2.21
C SER A 52 -4.72 9.35 3.22
N GLY A 53 -4.13 10.49 2.89
CA GLY A 53 -3.18 11.20 3.74
C GLY A 53 -3.62 12.61 4.07
N ASP A 54 -2.71 13.32 4.74
CA ASP A 54 -2.93 14.70 5.10
C ASP A 54 -2.62 15.64 3.93
N LYS A 55 -3.50 16.62 3.70
CA LYS A 55 -3.36 17.64 2.65
C LYS A 55 -2.19 18.60 2.92
N GLU A 56 -1.75 18.74 4.16
CA GLU A 56 -0.63 19.59 4.56
C GLU A 56 0.72 18.95 4.17
N THR A 57 0.73 17.62 3.98
CA THR A 57 1.91 16.85 3.60
C THR A 57 1.63 16.02 2.34
N PRO A 58 1.46 16.66 1.17
CA PRO A 58 1.21 15.93 -0.07
C PRO A 58 2.46 15.10 -0.43
N LEU A 59 2.24 13.83 -0.75
CA LEU A 59 3.31 12.90 -1.12
C LEU A 59 3.45 12.83 -2.64
N ALA A 60 4.69 12.91 -3.10
CA ALA A 60 4.99 12.73 -4.52
C ALA A 60 4.91 11.25 -4.91
N GLN A 61 4.77 10.97 -6.20
CA GLN A 61 4.93 9.62 -6.73
C GLN A 61 6.33 9.09 -6.42
N GLY A 62 6.43 7.86 -5.90
CA GLY A 62 7.73 7.29 -5.56
C GLY A 62 7.61 5.95 -4.87
N THR A 63 8.77 5.40 -4.50
CA THR A 63 8.85 4.19 -3.69
C THR A 63 8.92 4.58 -2.22
N TYR A 64 8.00 4.06 -1.42
CA TYR A 64 7.91 4.30 0.02
C TYR A 64 8.08 2.99 0.77
N GLN A 65 8.77 3.06 1.92
CA GLN A 65 8.85 1.93 2.83
C GLN A 65 7.65 1.97 3.77
N ILE A 66 6.75 1.01 3.59
CA ILE A 66 5.59 0.84 4.45
C ILE A 66 5.97 -0.14 5.56
N ASN A 67 5.77 0.27 6.79
CA ASN A 67 6.03 -0.57 7.95
C ASN A 67 4.74 -0.79 8.73
N HIS A 68 4.40 -2.06 8.94
CA HIS A 68 3.29 -2.44 9.81
C HIS A 68 3.57 -3.75 10.55
N GLN A 69 3.04 -3.88 11.76
CA GLN A 69 3.22 -5.09 12.58
C GLN A 69 2.69 -6.38 11.90
N SER A 70 1.66 -6.26 11.06
CA SER A 70 1.01 -7.41 10.40
C SER A 70 1.87 -8.01 9.29
N PHE A 71 2.57 -7.18 8.51
CA PHE A 71 3.34 -7.64 7.35
C PHE A 71 4.84 -7.34 7.39
N GLY A 72 5.30 -6.59 8.39
CA GLY A 72 6.68 -6.14 8.50
C GLY A 72 6.92 -4.88 7.67
N GLU A 73 8.11 -4.80 7.06
CA GLU A 73 8.53 -3.69 6.20
C GLU A 73 8.50 -4.12 4.74
N VAL A 74 7.90 -3.29 3.88
CA VAL A 74 7.82 -3.52 2.44
C VAL A 74 8.03 -2.21 1.68
N SER A 75 8.80 -2.26 0.60
CA SER A 75 8.99 -1.11 -0.29
C SER A 75 8.00 -1.20 -1.44
N LEU A 76 7.08 -0.24 -1.53
CA LEU A 76 6.04 -0.21 -2.55
C LEU A 76 6.06 1.09 -3.32
N PHE A 77 5.71 1.00 -4.59
CA PHE A 77 5.50 2.16 -5.43
C PHE A 77 4.11 2.73 -5.18
N MET A 78 4.05 4.00 -4.83
CA MET A 78 2.82 4.73 -4.55
C MET A 78 2.71 5.91 -5.51
N SER A 79 1.51 6.10 -6.04
CA SER A 79 1.17 7.19 -6.95
C SER A 79 0.10 8.08 -6.33
N PRO A 80 0.25 9.41 -6.36
CA PRO A 80 -0.83 10.31 -5.96
C PRO A 80 -1.97 10.21 -6.98
N ASN A 81 -3.17 9.92 -6.50
CA ASN A 81 -4.41 9.93 -7.28
C ASN A 81 -5.10 11.31 -7.19
N SER A 82 -4.98 11.99 -6.04
CA SER A 82 -5.46 13.37 -5.80
C SER A 82 -4.60 14.04 -4.72
N GLU A 83 -4.96 15.25 -4.27
CA GLU A 83 -4.20 16.00 -3.25
C GLU A 83 -4.07 15.25 -1.91
N THR A 84 -5.05 14.41 -1.57
CA THR A 84 -5.07 13.62 -0.34
C THR A 84 -5.17 12.12 -0.58
N GLU A 85 -5.34 11.68 -1.83
CA GLU A 85 -5.56 10.27 -2.16
C GLU A 85 -4.36 9.71 -2.91
N TYR A 86 -3.97 8.51 -2.54
CA TYR A 86 -2.83 7.78 -3.08
C TYR A 86 -3.25 6.37 -3.45
N GLU A 87 -2.64 5.84 -4.49
CA GLU A 87 -2.89 4.50 -4.98
C GLU A 87 -1.58 3.70 -5.02
N ILE A 88 -1.66 2.46 -4.56
CA ILE A 88 -0.61 1.45 -4.71
C ILE A 88 -1.19 0.32 -5.54
N ILE A 89 -0.51 -0.02 -6.63
CA ILE A 89 -0.90 -1.14 -7.49
C ILE A 89 0.09 -2.28 -7.28
N ILE A 90 -0.42 -3.41 -6.78
CA ILE A 90 0.34 -4.65 -6.64
C ILE A 90 -0.07 -5.57 -7.78
N ASN A 91 0.94 -6.02 -8.53
CA ASN A 91 0.76 -7.02 -9.57
C ASN A 91 2.01 -7.90 -9.63
N ARG A 92 1.92 -9.11 -9.09
CA ARG A 92 3.03 -10.07 -9.04
C ARG A 92 2.54 -11.50 -9.16
N GLU A 93 3.37 -12.35 -9.75
CA GLU A 93 3.15 -13.79 -9.76
C GLU A 93 3.64 -14.40 -8.44
N LEU A 94 2.81 -15.25 -7.85
CA LEU A 94 3.18 -16.09 -6.72
C LEU A 94 3.94 -17.30 -7.30
N GLN A 95 5.27 -17.22 -7.33
CA GLN A 95 6.07 -18.39 -7.69
C GLN A 95 6.05 -19.40 -6.53
N GLU A 96 5.57 -20.62 -6.83
CA GLU A 96 5.58 -21.79 -5.93
C GLU A 96 6.99 -22.30 -5.62
#